data_AF-A0A081D9H5-F1
#
_entry.id   AF-A0A081D9H5-F1
#
_cell.length_a   1.000
_cell.length_b   1.000
_cell.length_c   1.000
_cell.angle_alpha   90.00
_cell.angle_beta   90.00
_cell.angle_gamma   90.00
#
_symmetry.space_group_name_H-M   'P 1'
#
loop_
_entity.id
_entity.type
_entity.pdbx_description
1 polymer ?
#
loop_
_entity_poly.entity_id
_entity_poly.type
_entity_poly.pdbx_seq_one_letter_code
_entity_poly.pdbx_strand_id
1 'polypeptide(L)'
;MVPCGLGNDVWQENTTGMLKEIINQNYNHPSIVFWSLGNEMYWLPDFEDGDNTVKMNQYLQSLNDLAHKMDPSRVTAIRKYYEGADIVDVFSPSIWSGWYSGSYKSYQKAIDQYKAQYKHFIHTEYGGSSM
;
A
#
# COMPACT_ATOMS: atom_id res chain seq x y z
N MET A 1 -12.07 -8.45 -10.76
CA MET A 1 -11.19 -7.28 -10.69
C MET A 1 -11.45 -6.64 -9.34
N VAL A 2 -10.43 -6.40 -8.52
CA VAL A 2 -10.62 -5.68 -7.24
C VAL A 2 -10.89 -4.23 -7.61
N PRO A 3 -12.00 -3.62 -7.17
CA PRO A 3 -12.30 -2.23 -7.52
C PRO A 3 -11.21 -1.29 -7.01
N CYS A 4 -10.75 -0.35 -7.84
CA CYS A 4 -9.78 0.67 -7.47
C CYS A 4 -10.46 2.01 -7.15
N GLY A 5 -9.82 2.84 -6.31
CA GLY A 5 -10.40 4.08 -5.81
C GLY A 5 -11.36 3.88 -4.62
N LEU A 6 -11.62 4.97 -3.90
CA LEU A 6 -12.50 4.97 -2.73
C LEU A 6 -13.97 4.79 -3.16
N GLY A 7 -14.58 3.69 -2.73
CA GLY A 7 -16.00 3.41 -2.96
C GLY A 7 -16.95 4.05 -1.94
N ASN A 8 -18.23 3.71 -2.08
CA ASN A 8 -19.29 4.12 -1.16
C ASN A 8 -19.15 3.47 0.24
N ASP A 9 -20.06 3.81 1.15
CA ASP A 9 -20.02 3.33 2.54
C ASP A 9 -20.01 1.80 2.65
N VAL A 10 -20.78 1.09 1.83
CA VAL A 10 -20.79 -0.38 1.79
C VAL A 10 -19.43 -0.94 1.38
N TRP A 11 -18.78 -0.33 0.41
CA TRP A 11 -17.43 -0.71 -0.01
C TRP A 11 -16.41 -0.47 1.11
N GLN A 12 -16.51 0.66 1.81
CA GLN A 12 -15.62 0.99 2.93
C GLN A 12 -15.87 0.05 4.12
N GLU A 13 -17.12 -0.29 4.44
CA GLU A 13 -17.47 -1.25 5.48
C GLU A 13 -16.90 -2.64 5.17
N ASN A 14 -17.05 -3.11 3.92
CA ASN A 14 -16.50 -4.39 3.49
C ASN A 14 -14.97 -4.41 3.60
N THR A 15 -14.29 -3.38 3.09
CA THR A 15 -12.82 -3.27 3.13
C THR A 15 -12.31 -3.22 4.57
N THR A 16 -12.97 -2.44 5.42
CA THR A 16 -12.65 -2.36 6.86
C THR A 16 -12.90 -3.69 7.56
N GLY A 17 -13.99 -4.40 7.22
CA GLY A 17 -14.30 -5.74 7.72
C GLY A 17 -13.20 -6.74 7.37
N MET A 18 -12.79 -6.79 6.10
CA MET A 18 -11.72 -7.67 5.63
C MET A 18 -10.39 -7.41 6.34
N LEU A 19 -10.04 -6.15 6.62
CA LEU A 19 -8.83 -5.82 7.38
C LEU A 19 -8.91 -6.40 8.81
N LYS A 20 -10.04 -6.19 9.50
CA LYS A 20 -10.24 -6.74 10.85
C LYS A 20 -10.15 -8.27 10.85
N GLU A 21 -10.75 -8.91 9.86
CA GLU A 21 -10.73 -10.36 9.71
C GLU A 21 -9.33 -10.90 9.47
N ILE A 22 -8.57 -10.32 8.52
CA ILE A 22 -7.20 -10.73 8.21
C ILE A 22 -6.30 -10.61 9.45
N ILE A 23 -6.38 -9.48 10.18
CA ILE A 23 -5.58 -9.28 11.40
C ILE A 23 -5.98 -10.31 12.46
N ASN A 24 -7.28 -10.46 12.76
CA ASN A 24 -7.75 -11.38 13.81
C ASN A 24 -7.40 -12.84 13.50
N GLN A 25 -7.58 -13.28 12.25
CA GLN A 25 -7.32 -14.67 11.86
C GLN A 25 -5.83 -14.99 11.89
N ASN A 26 -4.98 -14.01 11.59
CA ASN A 26 -3.55 -14.24 11.41
C ASN A 26 -2.65 -13.65 12.50
N TYR A 27 -3.24 -13.10 13.57
CA TYR A 27 -2.52 -12.41 14.65
C TYR A 27 -1.41 -13.25 15.29
N ASN A 28 -1.64 -14.56 15.45
CA ASN A 28 -0.71 -15.46 16.13
C ASN A 28 0.43 -15.98 15.24
N HIS A 29 0.55 -15.51 13.98
CA HIS A 29 1.60 -15.94 13.08
C HIS A 29 2.85 -15.04 13.21
N PRO A 30 3.97 -15.53 13.75
CA PRO A 30 5.19 -14.73 13.92
C PRO A 30 5.89 -14.40 12.59
N SER A 31 5.55 -15.12 11.50
CA SER A 31 6.06 -14.83 10.16
C SER A 31 5.49 -13.55 9.56
N ILE A 32 4.35 -13.06 10.08
CA ILE A 32 3.73 -11.83 9.62
C ILE A 32 4.34 -10.68 10.41
N VAL A 33 4.86 -9.69 9.69
CA VAL A 33 5.43 -8.48 10.29
C VAL A 33 4.87 -7.20 9.68
N PHE A 34 4.12 -7.30 8.57
CA PHE A 34 3.46 -6.19 7.89
C PHE A 34 1.95 -6.46 7.74
N TRP A 35 1.14 -5.42 7.94
CA TRP A 35 -0.25 -5.37 7.48
C TRP A 35 -0.36 -4.41 6.30
N SER A 36 -0.69 -4.93 5.12
CA SER A 36 -0.86 -4.10 3.91
C SER A 36 -2.23 -3.43 3.92
N LEU A 37 -2.27 -2.10 3.73
CA LEU A 37 -3.50 -1.32 3.68
C LEU A 37 -3.98 -1.04 2.25
N GLY A 38 -3.17 -1.33 1.23
CA GLY A 38 -3.54 -1.09 -0.16
C GLY A 38 -2.40 -1.27 -1.15
N ASN A 39 -2.78 -1.31 -2.42
CA ASN A 39 -1.87 -1.37 -3.57
C ASN A 39 -2.45 -0.55 -4.72
N GLU A 40 -1.66 0.38 -5.26
CA GLU A 40 -2.01 1.23 -6.42
C GLU A 40 -3.36 1.97 -6.29
N MET A 41 -3.72 2.45 -5.09
CA MET A 41 -5.12 2.84 -4.76
C MET A 41 -5.76 3.90 -5.66
N TYR A 42 -4.99 4.79 -6.29
CA TYR A 42 -5.52 5.85 -7.18
C TYR A 42 -5.60 5.41 -8.65
N TRP A 43 -5.14 4.20 -8.99
CA TRP A 43 -4.94 3.79 -10.38
C TRP A 43 -6.25 3.41 -11.06
N LEU A 44 -6.74 4.25 -11.98
CA LEU A 44 -7.99 4.03 -12.73
C LEU A 44 -9.18 3.79 -11.77
N PRO A 45 -9.64 4.84 -11.07
CA PRO A 45 -10.72 4.68 -10.09
C PRO A 45 -12.00 4.16 -10.76
N ASP A 46 -12.59 3.13 -10.18
CA ASP A 46 -13.86 2.52 -10.62
C ASP A 46 -15.09 3.31 -10.13
N PHE A 47 -14.87 4.28 -9.23
CA PHE A 47 -15.90 5.11 -8.62
C PHE A 47 -15.70 6.57 -8.99
N GLU A 48 -16.81 7.30 -9.16
CA GLU A 48 -16.79 8.75 -9.35
C GLU A 48 -16.15 9.42 -8.12
N ASP A 49 -15.16 10.30 -8.35
CA ASP A 49 -14.37 10.96 -7.30
C ASP A 49 -13.61 9.96 -6.38
N GLY A 50 -13.37 8.73 -6.86
CA GLY A 50 -12.67 7.68 -6.12
C GLY A 50 -11.16 7.89 -6.00
N ASP A 51 -10.57 8.78 -6.79
CA ASP A 51 -9.18 9.23 -6.72
C ASP A 51 -8.99 10.50 -5.90
N ASN A 52 -10.03 10.96 -5.19
CA ASN A 52 -9.97 12.14 -4.35
C ASN A 52 -8.99 11.95 -3.19
N THR A 53 -7.82 12.55 -3.33
CA THR A 53 -6.70 12.40 -2.39
C THR A 53 -7.08 12.70 -0.94
N VAL A 54 -7.93 13.71 -0.70
CA VAL A 54 -8.33 14.09 0.66
C VAL A 54 -9.14 12.97 1.31
N LYS A 55 -10.16 12.46 0.59
CA LYS A 55 -11.01 11.38 1.09
C LYS A 55 -10.23 10.08 1.25
N MET A 56 -9.36 9.77 0.28
CA MET A 56 -8.49 8.59 0.33
C MET A 56 -7.54 8.64 1.51
N ASN A 57 -6.87 9.77 1.75
CA ASN A 57 -5.97 9.93 2.88
C ASN A 57 -6.69 9.83 4.22
N GLN A 58 -7.89 10.41 4.34
CA GLN A 58 -8.72 10.26 5.54
C GLN A 58 -9.09 8.79 5.79
N TYR A 59 -9.49 8.07 4.74
CA TYR A 59 -9.85 6.67 4.86
C TYR A 59 -8.62 5.80 5.19
N LEU A 60 -7.50 6.02 4.51
CA LEU A 60 -6.23 5.33 4.76
C LEU A 60 -5.75 5.56 6.19
N GLN A 61 -5.84 6.78 6.71
CA GLN A 61 -5.52 7.08 8.11
C GLN A 61 -6.42 6.26 9.05
N SER A 62 -7.72 6.16 8.76
CA SER A 62 -8.62 5.39 9.61
C SER A 62 -8.31 3.89 9.60
N LEU A 63 -7.88 3.33 8.47
CA LEU A 63 -7.41 1.95 8.37
C LEU A 63 -6.08 1.74 9.12
N ASN A 64 -5.16 2.70 9.03
CA ASN A 64 -3.89 2.67 9.74
C ASN A 64 -4.11 2.66 11.26
N ASP A 65 -4.91 3.61 11.77
CA ASP A 65 -5.25 3.72 13.18
C ASP A 65 -5.94 2.44 13.69
N LEU A 66 -6.82 1.85 12.87
CA LEU A 66 -7.48 0.59 13.20
C LEU A 66 -6.49 -0.57 13.27
N ALA A 67 -5.56 -0.69 12.33
CA ALA A 67 -4.55 -1.73 12.32
C ALA A 67 -3.67 -1.66 13.58
N HIS A 68 -3.17 -0.47 13.94
CA HIS A 68 -2.39 -0.28 15.17
C HIS A 68 -3.21 -0.49 16.44
N LYS A 69 -4.51 -0.16 16.43
CA LYS A 69 -5.39 -0.43 17.57
C LYS A 69 -5.59 -1.92 17.80
N MET A 70 -5.69 -2.72 16.72
CA MET A 70 -5.88 -4.16 16.81
C MET A 70 -4.57 -4.91 17.07
N ASP A 71 -3.48 -4.44 16.46
CA ASP A 71 -2.17 -5.07 16.55
C ASP A 71 -1.05 -4.02 16.56
N PRO A 72 -0.71 -3.44 17.72
CA PRO A 72 0.36 -2.46 17.84
C PRO A 72 1.76 -3.07 17.68
N SER A 73 1.88 -4.40 17.54
CA SER A 73 3.18 -5.09 17.46
C SER A 73 3.74 -5.19 16.05
N ARG A 74 2.92 -4.92 15.03
CA ARG A 74 3.28 -5.01 13.61
C ARG A 74 3.10 -3.66 12.92
N VAL A 75 3.81 -3.49 11.82
CA VAL A 75 3.82 -2.24 11.06
C VAL A 75 2.84 -2.28 9.89
N THR A 76 2.29 -1.13 9.53
CA THR A 76 1.45 -0.99 8.33
C THR A 76 2.30 -0.69 7.11
N ALA A 77 1.83 -1.12 5.93
CA ALA A 77 2.50 -0.82 4.67
C ALA A 77 1.52 -0.50 3.55
N ILE A 78 1.98 0.27 2.58
CA ILE A 78 1.25 0.53 1.33
C ILE A 78 2.21 0.54 0.14
N ARG A 79 1.71 0.12 -1.01
CA ARG A 79 2.45 0.16 -2.28
C ARG A 79 1.83 1.12 -3.28
N LYS A 80 2.67 1.94 -3.93
CA LYS A 80 2.34 2.85 -5.04
C LYS A 80 1.12 3.73 -4.74
N TYR A 81 1.17 4.42 -3.59
CA TYR A 81 0.26 5.49 -3.21
C TYR A 81 1.07 6.59 -2.50
N TYR A 82 1.61 7.53 -3.27
CA TYR A 82 2.64 8.46 -2.80
C TYR A 82 2.09 9.48 -1.79
N GLU A 83 0.84 9.88 -1.97
CA GLU A 83 0.13 10.86 -1.14
C GLU A 83 -0.15 10.36 0.28
N GLY A 84 -0.11 9.03 0.47
CA GLY A 84 -0.23 8.38 1.78
C GLY A 84 1.07 7.76 2.29
N ALA A 85 2.22 8.05 1.67
CA ALA A 85 3.50 7.52 2.10
C ALA A 85 3.87 7.90 3.54
N ASP A 86 3.42 9.07 4.00
CA ASP A 86 3.64 9.56 5.37
C ASP A 86 2.57 9.09 6.37
N ILE A 87 1.51 8.43 5.90
CA ILE A 87 0.40 7.93 6.75
C ILE A 87 0.72 6.55 7.33
N VAL A 88 1.35 5.68 6.52
CA VAL A 88 1.70 4.32 6.93
C VAL A 88 3.12 4.25 7.52
N ASP A 89 3.42 3.15 8.23
CA ASP A 89 4.75 2.98 8.81
C ASP A 89 5.83 2.73 7.76
N VAL A 90 5.52 1.95 6.71
CA VAL A 90 6.48 1.50 5.69
C VAL A 90 5.92 1.70 4.28
N PHE A 91 6.69 2.36 3.41
CA PHE A 91 6.26 2.67 2.06
C PHE A 91 7.04 1.91 0.99
N SER A 92 6.32 1.52 -0.07
CA SER A 92 6.87 0.89 -1.26
C SER A 92 6.51 1.65 -2.54
N PRO A 93 7.47 2.32 -3.20
CA PRO A 93 7.25 2.94 -4.50
C PRO A 93 7.25 1.90 -5.63
N SER A 94 6.81 2.31 -6.82
CA SER A 94 6.82 1.45 -8.00
C SER A 94 8.19 1.53 -8.70
N ILE A 95 8.98 0.44 -8.65
CA ILE A 95 10.31 0.38 -9.28
C ILE A 95 10.42 -0.81 -10.24
N TRP A 96 10.06 -0.60 -11.51
CA TRP A 96 10.14 -1.61 -12.57
C TRP A 96 11.31 -1.38 -13.53
N SER A 97 12.53 -1.28 -12.96
CA SER A 97 13.76 -1.03 -13.74
C SER A 97 14.07 -2.18 -14.70
N GLY A 98 14.08 -1.90 -16.01
CA GLY A 98 14.37 -2.89 -17.06
C GLY A 98 13.16 -3.64 -17.62
N TRP A 99 11.95 -3.31 -17.17
CA TRP A 99 10.70 -3.81 -17.75
C TRP A 99 9.77 -2.67 -18.16
N TYR A 100 9.03 -2.07 -17.21
CA TYR A 100 8.16 -0.92 -17.49
C TYR A 100 8.91 0.43 -17.53
N SER A 101 10.15 0.50 -17.03
CA SER A 101 10.94 1.75 -17.08
C SER A 101 12.45 1.50 -17.17
N GLY A 102 13.13 2.26 -18.03
CA GLY A 102 14.59 2.33 -18.10
C GLY A 102 15.30 1.00 -18.37
N SER A 103 16.55 0.92 -17.93
CA SER A 103 17.38 -0.29 -17.96
C SER A 103 17.45 -0.92 -16.56
N TYR A 104 17.64 -2.23 -16.46
CA TYR A 104 17.85 -2.90 -15.17
C TYR A 104 19.03 -2.30 -14.38
N LYS A 105 20.03 -1.73 -15.07
CA LYS A 105 21.18 -1.06 -14.45
C LYS A 105 20.81 0.19 -13.65
N SER A 106 19.61 0.74 -13.87
CA SER A 106 19.10 1.90 -13.13
C SER A 106 18.50 1.53 -11.78
N TYR A 107 18.35 0.23 -11.46
CA TYR A 107 17.72 -0.23 -10.22
C TYR A 107 18.39 0.33 -8.98
N GLN A 108 19.72 0.23 -8.88
CA GLN A 108 20.47 0.71 -7.72
C GLN A 108 20.24 2.21 -7.48
N LYS A 109 20.25 3.01 -8.55
CA LYS A 109 20.01 4.46 -8.46
C LYS A 109 18.61 4.77 -7.93
N ALA A 110 17.59 4.05 -8.40
CA ALA A 110 16.22 4.23 -7.93
C ALA A 110 16.09 3.87 -6.45
N ILE A 111 16.69 2.75 -6.02
CA ILE A 111 16.70 2.33 -4.62
C ILE A 111 17.38 3.37 -3.72
N ASP A 112 18.55 3.88 -4.11
CA ASP A 112 19.29 4.87 -3.32
C ASP A 112 18.51 6.18 -3.16
N GLN A 113 17.82 6.60 -4.23
CA GLN A 113 16.93 7.77 -4.19
C GLN A 113 15.77 7.57 -3.20
N TYR A 114 15.02 6.46 -3.31
CA TYR A 114 13.82 6.26 -2.48
C TYR A 114 14.13 5.91 -1.03
N LYS A 115 15.25 5.21 -0.77
CA LYS A 115 15.76 5.01 0.59
C LYS A 115 16.09 6.32 1.29
N ALA A 116 16.59 7.31 0.55
CA ALA A 116 16.85 8.64 1.11
C ALA A 116 15.57 9.46 1.32
N GLN A 117 14.52 9.20 0.52
CA GLN A 117 13.27 9.94 0.56
C GLN A 117 12.30 9.46 1.65
N TYR A 118 12.20 8.15 1.90
CA TYR A 118 11.23 7.58 2.83
C TYR A 118 11.89 7.01 4.08
N LYS A 119 11.32 7.34 5.25
CA LYS A 119 11.87 6.95 6.55
C LYS A 119 12.04 5.43 6.70
N HIS A 120 11.02 4.67 6.31
CA HIS A 120 11.09 3.22 6.25
C HIS A 120 10.67 2.77 4.86
N PHE A 121 11.64 2.23 4.14
CA PHE A 121 11.51 1.85 2.75
C PHE A 121 11.55 0.33 2.60
N ILE A 122 10.61 -0.21 1.84
CA ILE A 122 10.66 -1.57 1.31
C ILE A 122 10.39 -1.51 -0.19
N HIS A 123 11.03 -2.38 -0.98
CA HIS A 123 10.70 -2.50 -2.39
C HIS A 123 9.87 -3.76 -2.62
N THR A 124 8.63 -3.57 -3.05
CA THR A 124 7.72 -4.67 -3.40
C THR A 124 7.25 -4.54 -4.85
N GLU A 125 7.34 -5.67 -5.57
CA GLU A 125 7.15 -5.86 -7.01
C GLU A 125 8.29 -5.38 -7.93
N TYR A 126 8.92 -6.35 -8.59
CA TYR A 126 9.88 -6.19 -9.68
C TYR A 126 9.84 -7.47 -10.54
N GLY A 127 10.41 -7.42 -11.75
CA GLY A 127 10.46 -8.57 -12.65
C GLY A 127 10.37 -8.17 -14.11
N GLY A 128 9.95 -9.11 -14.96
CA GLY A 128 9.65 -8.89 -16.37
C GLY A 128 8.97 -10.12 -16.97
N SER A 129 8.17 -9.92 -18.03
CA SER A 129 7.52 -11.05 -18.71
C SER A 129 8.52 -11.78 -19.59
N SER A 130 8.57 -13.11 -19.46
CA SER A 130 9.29 -13.98 -20.40
C SER A 130 8.28 -14.63 -21.34
N MET A 131 8.60 -14.63 -22.63
CA MET A 131 7.94 -15.47 -23.63
C MET A 131 8.56 -16.88 -23.62
#